data_AF-A0A6M8VJ97-F1
#
_entry.id   AF-A0A6M8VJ97-F1
#
_cell.length_a   1.000
_cell.length_b   1.000
_cell.length_c   1.000
_cell.angle_alpha   90.00
_cell.angle_beta   90.00
_cell.angle_gamma   90.00
#
_symmetry.space_group_name_H-M   'P 1'
#
loop_
_entity.id
_entity.type
_entity.pdbx_description
1 polymer ?
#
loop_
_entity_poly.entity_id
_entity_poly.type
_entity_poly.pdbx_seq_one_letter_code
_entity_poly.pdbx_strand_id
1 'polypeptide(L)' 'MAVQKSRKTPSKRGMRRSHDRLRATATSEDPTTGEIHRRHHVSPEGFYRGRQVVEVAPEVDEDDLESAEN' A
#
# COMPACT_ATOMS: atom_id res chain seq x y z
N MET A 1 1.45 -35.90 -28.88
CA MET A 1 1.51 -34.65 -28.08
C MET A 1 2.86 -33.98 -28.31
N ALA A 2 2.90 -32.65 -28.38
CA ALA A 2 4.17 -31.94 -28.51
C ALA A 2 4.83 -31.81 -27.13
N VAL A 3 6.09 -32.24 -27.03
CA VAL A 3 6.91 -32.10 -25.82
C VAL A 3 8.19 -31.35 -26.16
N GLN A 4 8.73 -30.62 -25.18
CA GLN A 4 10.01 -29.97 -25.37
C GLN A 4 11.13 -31.01 -25.50
N LYS A 5 12.01 -30.83 -26.49
CA LYS A 5 13.18 -31.72 -26.67
C LYS A 5 14.28 -31.49 -25.62
N SER A 6 14.42 -30.26 -25.12
CA SER A 6 15.51 -29.88 -24.22
C SER A 6 15.08 -28.86 -23.17
N ARG A 7 15.84 -28.80 -22.08
CA ARG A 7 15.66 -27.84 -20.98
C ARG A 7 16.00 -26.43 -21.44
N LYS A 8 15.14 -25.46 -21.12
CA LYS A 8 15.44 -24.03 -21.38
C LYS A 8 16.54 -23.53 -20.44
N THR A 9 17.45 -22.72 -20.97
CA THR A 9 18.54 -22.13 -20.20
C THR A 9 18.01 -21.15 -19.14
N PRO A 10 18.71 -20.95 -18.01
CA PRO A 10 18.32 -19.98 -16.99
C PRO A 10 18.19 -18.56 -17.56
N SER A 11 19.07 -18.15 -18.47
CA SER A 11 19.02 -16.85 -19.15
C SER A 11 17.71 -16.65 -19.92
N LYS A 12 17.29 -17.62 -20.75
CA LYS A 12 16.02 -17.54 -21.49
C LYS A 12 14.81 -17.49 -20.56
N ARG A 13 14.85 -18.21 -19.43
CA ARG A 13 13.80 -18.13 -18.41
C ARG A 13 13.78 -16.77 -17.72
N GLY A 14 14.94 -16.21 -17.40
CA GLY A 14 15.10 -14.89 -16.78
C GLY A 14 14.59 -13.77 -17.69
N MET A 15 14.97 -13.77 -18.96
CA MET A 15 14.48 -12.83 -19.97
C MET A 15 12.97 -12.95 -20.20
N ARG A 16 12.40 -14.15 -20.10
CA ARG A 16 10.95 -14.29 -20.18
C ARG A 16 10.25 -13.68 -18.96
N ARG A 17 10.82 -13.85 -17.76
CA ARG A 17 10.29 -13.34 -16.50
C ARG A 17 10.68 -11.90 -16.18
N SER A 18 11.48 -11.23 -17.02
CA SER A 18 11.96 -9.87 -16.74
C SER A 18 10.83 -8.84 -16.73
N HIS A 19 9.69 -9.17 -17.33
CA HIS A 19 8.50 -8.33 -17.35
C HIS A 19 7.51 -8.66 -16.22
N ASP A 20 7.74 -9.73 -15.45
CA ASP A 20 6.86 -10.20 -14.37
C ASP A 20 7.09 -9.42 -13.06
N ARG A 21 7.15 -8.08 -13.14
CA ARG A 21 7.31 -7.21 -11.98
C ARG A 21 5.99 -6.55 -11.59
N LEU A 22 5.73 -6.46 -10.29
CA LEU A 22 4.63 -5.66 -9.76
C LEU A 22 4.96 -4.17 -9.89
N ARG A 23 3.94 -3.35 -10.11
CA ARG A 23 4.08 -1.88 -10.16
C ARG A 23 3.73 -1.30 -8.79
N ALA A 24 4.53 -0.35 -8.33
CA ALA A 24 4.20 0.44 -7.14
C ALA A 24 2.96 1.31 -7.41
N THR A 25 2.18 1.56 -6.37
CA THR A 25 1.05 2.51 -6.47
C THR A 25 1.58 3.95 -6.40
N ALA A 26 0.91 4.88 -7.08
CA ALA A 26 1.26 6.28 -7.02
C ALA A 26 0.73 6.92 -5.72
N THR A 27 1.66 7.46 -4.95
CA THR A 27 1.39 8.09 -3.65
C THR A 27 1.71 9.60 -3.72
N SER A 28 1.10 10.39 -2.84
CA SER A 28 1.31 11.83 -2.68
C SER A 28 1.30 12.17 -1.20
N GLU A 29 1.91 13.29 -0.84
CA GLU A 29 1.84 13.86 0.50
C GLU A 29 0.68 14.86 0.58
N ASP A 30 -0.05 14.87 1.69
CA ASP A 30 -1.05 15.90 2.00
C ASP A 30 -0.34 17.18 2.46
N PRO A 31 -0.73 18.37 1.94
CA PRO A 31 -0.03 19.62 2.24
C PRO A 31 -0.20 20.12 3.67
N THR A 32 -1.21 19.66 4.42
CA THR A 32 -1.50 20.17 5.77
C THR A 32 -0.97 19.24 6.85
N THR A 33 -1.17 17.92 6.71
CA THR A 33 -0.71 16.94 7.71
C THR A 33 0.65 16.33 7.38
N GLY A 34 1.12 16.45 6.13
CA GLY A 34 2.36 15.83 5.68
C GLY A 34 2.25 14.31 5.49
N GLU A 35 1.04 13.75 5.60
CA GLU A 35 0.80 12.31 5.51
C GLU A 35 0.86 11.79 4.06
N ILE A 36 1.29 10.55 3.92
CA ILE A 36 1.39 9.87 2.64
C ILE A 36 0.06 9.15 2.32
N HIS A 37 -0.62 9.61 1.28
CA HIS A 37 -1.90 9.05 0.83
C HIS A 37 -1.89 8.67 -0.65
N ARG A 38 -2.77 7.75 -1.06
CA ARG A 38 -2.93 7.44 -2.49
C ARG A 38 -3.41 8.67 -3.23
N ARG A 39 -2.85 8.92 -4.42
CA ARG A 39 -3.25 10.07 -5.25
C ARG A 39 -4.78 10.07 -5.46
N HIS A 40 -5.40 11.22 -5.22
CA HIS A 40 -6.85 11.43 -5.33
C HIS A 40 -7.72 10.65 -4.33
N HIS A 41 -7.13 10.05 -3.30
CA HIS A 41 -7.86 9.43 -2.20
C HIS A 41 -7.72 10.30 -0.95
N VAL A 42 -8.66 10.15 -0.02
CA VAL A 42 -8.61 10.74 1.33
C VAL A 42 -7.52 10.02 2.13
N SER A 43 -6.79 10.76 2.96
CA SER A 43 -5.80 10.23 3.92
C SER A 43 -6.48 9.32 4.95
N PRO A 44 -5.76 8.39 5.60
CA PRO A 44 -6.31 7.59 6.70
C PRO A 44 -6.92 8.42 7.83
N GLU A 45 -6.30 9.57 8.17
CA GLU A 45 -6.84 10.52 9.16
C GLU A 45 -8.01 11.37 8.65
N GLY A 46 -8.50 11.11 7.44
CA GLY A 46 -9.68 11.78 6.91
C GLY A 46 -9.41 13.11 6.20
N PHE A 47 -8.15 13.48 5.95
CA PHE A 47 -7.78 14.70 5.24
C PHE A 47 -7.73 14.54 3.71
N TYR A 48 -8.16 15.57 2.99
CA TYR A 48 -7.99 15.68 1.54
C TYR A 48 -7.80 17.12 1.11
N ARG A 49 -6.66 17.41 0.47
CA ARG A 49 -6.31 18.77 0.00
C ARG A 49 -6.34 19.78 1.16
N GLY A 50 -5.84 19.38 2.32
CA GLY A 50 -5.75 20.23 3.51
C GLY A 50 -7.06 20.53 4.22
N ARG A 51 -8.13 19.79 3.93
CA ARG A 51 -9.41 19.86 4.65
C ARG A 51 -9.73 18.51 5.26
N GLN A 52 -10.24 18.52 6.49
CA GLN A 52 -10.81 17.33 7.10
C GLN A 52 -12.15 17.03 6.44
N VAL A 53 -12.24 15.88 5.77
CA VAL A 53 -13.43 15.43 5.03
C VAL A 53 -14.16 14.33 5.80
N VAL A 54 -13.43 13.55 6.60
CA VAL A 54 -13.99 12.50 7.46
C VAL A 54 -13.62 12.80 8.90
N GLU A 55 -14.61 12.80 9.79
CA GLU A 55 -14.39 12.78 11.23
C GLU A 55 -13.99 11.34 11.60
N VAL A 56 -12.69 11.15 11.85
CA VAL A 56 -12.16 9.86 12.30
C VAL A 56 -12.34 9.81 13.82
N ALA A 57 -12.98 8.74 14.31
CA ALA A 57 -13.09 8.50 15.74
C ALA A 57 -11.68 8.31 16.33
N PRO A 58 -11.40 8.81 17.55
CA PRO A 58 -10.07 8.69 18.13
C PRO A 58 -9.65 7.21 18.20
N GLU A 59 -8.38 6.95 17.88
CA GLU A 59 -7.80 5.63 18.13
C GLU A 59 -7.90 5.35 19.63
N VAL A 60 -8.45 4.18 19.97
CA VAL A 60 -8.55 3.73 21.35
C VAL A 60 -7.25 2.99 21.64
N ASP A 61 -6.38 3.58 22.44
CA ASP A 61 -5.11 2.97 22.83
C ASP A 61 -5.37 1.76 23.75
N GLU A 62 -4.56 0.70 23.61
CA GLU A 62 -4.71 -0.52 24.42
C GLU A 62 -4.54 -0.25 25.93
N ASP A 63 -3.79 0.80 26.28
CA ASP A 63 -3.59 1.28 27.65
C ASP A 63 -4.87 1.84 28.30
N ASP A 64 -5.81 2.37 27.50
CA ASP A 64 -7.10 2.87 27.99
C ASP A 64 -8.06 1.72 28.36
N LEU A 65 -7.84 0.53 27.81
CA LEU A 65 -8.65 -0.66 28.08
C LEU A 65 -8.21 -1.36 29.38
N GLU A 66 -6.91 -1.42 29.67
CA GLU A 66 -6.38 -2.01 30.91
C GLU A 66 -6.70 -1.17 32.16
N SER A 67 -6.85 0.14 31.98
CA SER A 67 -7.17 1.10 33.05
C SER A 67 -8.62 0.98 33.57
N ALA A 68 -9.51 0.33 32.81
CA ALA A 68 -10.92 0.17 33.16
C ALA A 68 -11.23 -1.13 33.93
N GLU A 69 -10.24 -2.03 34.06
CA GLU A 69 -10.40 -3.34 34.72
C GLU A 69 -9.87 -3.41 36.17
N ASN A 70 -9.40 -2.29 36.75
CA ASN A 70 -8.95 -2.20 38.16
C ASN A 70 -9.85 -1.33 39.04
#